data_AF-A0A0B1RUY7-F1
#
_entry.id   AF-A0A0B1RUY7-F1
#
_cell.length_a   1.000
_cell.length_b   1.000
_cell.length_c   1.000
_cell.angle_alpha   90.00
_cell.angle_beta   90.00
_cell.angle_gamma   90.00
#
_symmetry.space_group_name_H-M   'P 1'
#
loop_
_entity.id
_entity.type
_entity.pdbx_description
1 polymer ?
#
loop_
_entity_poly.entity_id
_entity_poly.type
_entity_poly.pdbx_seq_one_letter_code
_entity_poly.pdbx_strand_id
1 'polypeptide(L)'
;MRSVLLLTSFLVACYARKTSWSYAIDLDKAISTDKFRCMKEQGHSAVFIRAYDPSGQGQFDSHARDNFLNAKQAGLTTEMFMTPNPRSTKSGKDQFMDLYRGLQTSGIDVNRIFVQVTSPRMWPDNAKKNQAFLKDIIKAANV
;
A
#
# COMPACT_ATOMS: atom_id res chain seq x y z
N MET A 1 0.75 -68.36 14.79
CA MET A 1 0.40 -66.98 14.36
C MET A 1 1.55 -66.06 14.74
N ARG A 2 2.31 -65.54 13.75
CA ARG A 2 3.37 -64.55 13.99
C ARG A 2 2.77 -63.16 13.81
N SER A 3 2.58 -62.43 14.91
CA SER A 3 2.14 -61.04 14.88
C SER A 3 3.25 -60.16 14.28
N VAL A 4 2.96 -59.51 13.16
CA VAL A 4 3.80 -58.46 12.57
C VAL A 4 3.27 -57.13 13.08
N LEU A 5 4.02 -56.45 13.97
CA LEU A 5 3.75 -55.06 14.32
C LEU A 5 4.27 -54.17 13.17
N LEU A 6 3.35 -53.54 12.44
CA LEU A 6 3.67 -52.45 11.51
C LEU A 6 3.78 -51.14 12.32
N LEU A 7 5.01 -50.71 12.59
CA LEU A 7 5.27 -49.34 13.07
C LEU A 7 5.08 -48.37 11.90
N THR A 8 3.95 -47.66 11.89
CA THR A 8 3.74 -46.50 11.01
C THR A 8 4.47 -45.29 11.60
N SER A 9 5.64 -44.99 11.06
CA SER A 9 6.40 -43.78 11.37
C SER A 9 5.65 -42.56 10.83
N PHE A 10 5.00 -41.79 11.71
CA PHE A 10 4.54 -40.44 11.40
C PHE A 10 5.75 -39.50 11.31
N LEU A 11 6.32 -39.36 10.10
CA LEU A 11 7.28 -38.31 9.80
C LEU A 11 6.54 -36.96 9.73
N VAL A 12 6.53 -36.23 10.84
CA VAL A 12 6.16 -34.80 10.83
C VAL A 12 7.33 -34.04 10.22
N ALA A 13 7.30 -33.83 8.90
CA ALA A 13 8.26 -32.98 8.22
C ALA A 13 7.98 -31.51 8.58
N CYS A 14 8.85 -30.90 9.39
CA CYS A 14 8.88 -29.46 9.57
C CYS A 14 9.32 -28.81 8.24
N TYR A 15 8.38 -28.41 7.40
CA TYR A 15 8.67 -27.56 6.25
C TYR A 15 9.07 -26.18 6.75
N ALA A 16 10.37 -25.88 6.74
CA ALA A 16 10.82 -24.51 6.80
C ALA A 16 10.21 -23.76 5.61
N ARG A 17 9.30 -22.81 5.86
CA ARG A 17 8.84 -21.88 4.81
C ARG A 17 10.09 -21.16 4.31
N LYS A 18 10.56 -21.50 3.10
CA LYS A 18 11.47 -20.63 2.36
C LYS A 18 10.75 -19.30 2.22
N THR A 19 11.22 -18.28 2.92
CA THR A 19 10.78 -16.90 2.70
C THR A 19 11.34 -16.48 1.34
N SER A 20 10.53 -16.60 0.29
CA SER A 20 10.88 -15.99 -1.00
C SER A 20 10.69 -14.48 -0.86
N TRP A 21 11.80 -13.74 -0.91
CA TRP A 21 11.75 -12.29 -1.04
C TRP A 21 11.08 -11.93 -2.36
N SER A 22 10.25 -10.90 -2.33
CA SER A 22 9.65 -10.35 -3.54
C SER A 22 9.91 -8.87 -3.60
N TYR A 23 10.18 -8.37 -4.79
CA TYR A 23 10.45 -6.95 -5.02
C TYR A 23 9.17 -6.20 -5.37
N ALA A 24 9.09 -4.97 -4.89
CA ALA A 24 8.01 -4.05 -5.18
C ALA A 24 8.57 -2.67 -5.48
N ILE A 25 7.77 -1.84 -6.15
CA ILE A 25 8.12 -0.46 -6.51
C ILE A 25 7.05 0.47 -5.94
N ASP A 26 7.42 1.61 -5.38
CA ASP A 26 6.49 2.71 -5.13
C ASP A 26 6.63 3.82 -6.19
N LEU A 27 5.52 4.47 -6.53
CA LEU A 27 5.52 5.48 -7.58
C LEU A 27 4.41 6.52 -7.45
N ASP A 28 4.72 7.70 -7.99
CA ASP A 28 3.98 8.93 -7.78
C ASP A 28 3.72 9.70 -9.09
N LYS A 29 3.98 9.05 -10.24
CA LYS A 29 3.78 9.55 -11.60
C LYS A 29 2.90 8.60 -12.39
N ALA A 30 2.35 9.10 -13.50
CA ALA A 30 1.64 8.26 -14.46
C ALA A 30 2.58 7.24 -15.12
N ILE A 31 2.17 5.97 -15.09
CA ILE A 31 2.90 4.83 -15.67
C ILE A 31 1.95 4.06 -16.60
N SER A 32 2.41 3.74 -17.81
CA SER A 32 1.66 2.94 -18.77
C SER A 32 1.71 1.45 -18.45
N THR A 33 0.74 0.68 -18.96
CA THR A 33 0.70 -0.77 -18.84
C THR A 33 1.99 -1.45 -19.32
N ASP A 34 2.58 -0.99 -20.43
CA ASP A 34 3.82 -1.59 -20.95
C ASP A 34 5.01 -1.38 -20.02
N LYS A 35 5.11 -0.22 -19.36
CA LYS A 35 6.15 0.03 -18.34
C LYS A 35 5.95 -0.87 -17.12
N PHE A 36 4.70 -1.07 -16.70
CA PHE A 36 4.40 -2.04 -15.63
C PHE A 36 4.72 -3.48 -16.02
N ARG A 37 4.46 -3.87 -17.27
CA ARG A 37 4.83 -5.19 -17.79
C ARG A 37 6.35 -5.39 -17.76
N CYS A 38 7.11 -4.39 -18.19
CA CYS A 38 8.57 -4.39 -18.06
C CYS A 38 9.01 -4.58 -16.59
N MET A 39 8.43 -3.85 -15.64
CA MET A 39 8.75 -4.02 -14.21
C MET A 39 8.46 -5.46 -13.72
N LYS A 40 7.34 -6.05 -14.16
CA LYS A 40 6.97 -7.44 -13.86
C LYS A 40 7.99 -8.44 -14.43
N GLU A 41 8.42 -8.24 -15.68
CA GLU A 41 9.45 -9.04 -16.34
C GLU A 41 10.82 -8.93 -15.64
N GLN A 42 11.12 -7.77 -15.03
CA GLN A 42 12.30 -7.56 -14.19
C GLN A 42 12.17 -8.13 -12.77
N GLY A 43 11.12 -8.90 -12.47
CA GLY A 43 10.98 -9.64 -11.22
C GLY A 43 10.25 -8.90 -10.08
N HIS A 44 9.61 -7.76 -10.36
CA HIS A 44 8.76 -7.09 -9.37
C HIS A 44 7.38 -7.73 -9.32
N SER A 45 6.89 -8.08 -8.14
CA SER A 45 5.57 -8.71 -7.98
C SER A 45 4.46 -7.73 -7.65
N ALA A 46 4.80 -6.58 -7.08
CA ALA A 46 3.85 -5.61 -6.56
C ALA A 46 4.25 -4.16 -6.86
N VAL A 47 3.26 -3.27 -6.84
CA VAL A 47 3.46 -1.83 -6.91
C VAL A 47 2.64 -1.13 -5.81
N PHE A 48 3.25 -0.13 -5.19
CA PHE A 48 2.63 0.82 -4.28
C PHE A 48 2.33 2.10 -5.07
N ILE A 49 1.06 2.43 -5.25
CA ILE A 49 0.62 3.57 -6.04
C ILE A 49 0.22 4.70 -5.10
N ARG A 50 0.73 5.92 -5.34
CA ARG A 50 0.29 7.07 -4.57
C ARG A 50 -1.17 7.37 -4.90
N ALA A 51 -2.01 7.40 -3.88
CA ALA A 51 -3.42 7.74 -3.95
C ALA A 51 -3.74 9.11 -3.32
N TYR A 52 -2.81 9.69 -2.56
CA TYR A 52 -2.92 11.06 -2.04
C TYR A 52 -1.64 11.84 -2.31
N ASP A 53 -1.78 12.93 -3.07
CA ASP A 53 -0.74 13.88 -3.43
C ASP A 53 -0.70 15.00 -2.38
N PRO A 54 0.47 15.31 -1.79
CA PRO A 54 0.60 16.33 -0.75
C PRO A 54 0.59 17.77 -1.29
N SER A 55 0.60 17.95 -2.61
CA SER A 55 0.70 19.27 -3.25
C SER A 55 -0.41 20.23 -2.82
N GLY A 56 -0.08 21.51 -2.67
CA GLY A 56 -1.03 22.53 -2.23
C GLY A 56 -1.60 22.23 -0.84
N GLN A 57 -2.90 21.91 -0.76
CA GLN A 57 -3.57 21.52 0.48
C GLN A 57 -3.65 20.00 0.69
N GLY A 58 -3.13 19.23 -0.26
CA GLY A 58 -3.34 17.78 -0.35
C GLY A 58 -4.63 17.44 -1.09
N GLN A 59 -4.58 16.40 -1.92
CA GLN A 59 -5.69 15.97 -2.78
C GLN A 59 -5.56 14.49 -3.17
N PHE A 60 -6.66 13.90 -3.63
CA PHE A 60 -6.60 12.60 -4.31
C PHE A 60 -5.69 12.70 -5.54
N ASP A 61 -4.76 11.74 -5.67
CA ASP A 61 -3.80 11.75 -6.78
C ASP A 61 -4.52 11.38 -8.09
N SER A 62 -4.44 12.27 -9.08
CA SER A 62 -5.14 12.11 -10.36
C SER A 62 -4.62 10.94 -11.19
N HIS A 63 -3.42 10.41 -10.88
CA HIS A 63 -2.85 9.24 -11.56
C HIS A 63 -3.22 7.92 -10.88
N ALA A 64 -3.81 7.95 -9.68
CA ALA A 64 -4.03 6.74 -8.87
C ALA A 64 -4.87 5.70 -9.61
N ARG A 65 -5.98 6.13 -10.22
CA ARG A 65 -6.90 5.24 -10.94
C ARG A 65 -6.24 4.57 -12.13
N ASP A 66 -5.63 5.35 -13.01
CA ASP A 66 -5.07 4.81 -14.25
C ASP A 66 -3.85 3.93 -13.94
N ASN A 67 -3.02 4.30 -12.97
CA ASN A 67 -1.93 3.45 -12.51
C ASN A 67 -2.45 2.12 -11.92
N PHE A 68 -3.54 2.14 -11.16
CA PHE A 68 -4.15 0.93 -10.60
C PHE A 68 -4.60 -0.03 -11.71
N LEU A 69 -5.34 0.49 -12.70
CA LEU A 69 -5.84 -0.30 -13.81
C LEU A 69 -4.70 -0.85 -14.67
N ASN A 70 -3.71 -0.01 -14.99
CA ASN A 70 -2.55 -0.40 -15.79
C ASN A 70 -1.70 -1.47 -15.08
N ALA A 71 -1.46 -1.32 -13.77
CA ALA A 71 -0.71 -2.29 -12.98
C ALA A 71 -1.44 -3.63 -12.87
N LYS A 72 -2.76 -3.62 -12.63
CA LYS A 72 -3.57 -4.84 -12.63
C LYS A 72 -3.56 -5.53 -13.98
N GLN A 73 -3.68 -4.77 -15.08
CA GLN A 73 -3.60 -5.30 -16.44
C GLN A 73 -2.22 -5.93 -16.74
N ALA A 74 -1.15 -5.39 -16.14
CA ALA A 74 0.20 -5.95 -16.23
C ALA A 74 0.46 -7.14 -15.29
N GLY A 75 -0.51 -7.55 -14.46
CA GLY A 75 -0.37 -8.68 -13.56
C GLY A 75 0.48 -8.40 -12.30
N LEU A 76 0.57 -7.13 -11.88
CA LEU A 76 1.16 -6.75 -10.60
C LEU A 76 0.10 -6.74 -9.50
N THR A 77 0.49 -7.16 -8.29
CA THR A 77 -0.28 -6.85 -7.07
C THR A 77 -0.23 -5.35 -6.83
N THR A 78 -1.35 -4.73 -6.48
CA THR A 78 -1.43 -3.29 -6.23
C THR A 78 -1.69 -3.01 -4.75
N GLU A 79 -0.91 -2.10 -4.19
CA GLU A 79 -1.13 -1.50 -2.87
C GLU A 79 -1.25 0.02 -3.06
N MET A 80 -1.94 0.69 -2.15
CA MET A 80 -2.14 2.14 -2.21
C MET A 80 -1.47 2.82 -1.02
N PHE A 81 -0.87 3.98 -1.26
CA PHE A 81 -0.30 4.80 -0.19
C PHE A 81 -0.73 6.26 -0.29
N MET A 82 -0.74 6.93 0.85
CA MET A 82 -0.93 8.37 0.94
C MET A 82 0.39 9.04 1.31
N THR A 83 0.72 10.14 0.63
CA THR A 83 1.73 11.09 1.12
C THR A 83 1.00 12.28 1.70
N PRO A 84 0.79 12.36 3.02
CA PRO A 84 0.01 13.43 3.63
C PRO A 84 0.74 14.78 3.56
N ASN A 85 -0.02 15.86 3.76
CA ASN A 85 0.50 17.20 3.96
C ASN A 85 0.08 17.75 5.34
N PRO A 86 0.83 17.47 6.43
CA PRO A 86 0.47 17.90 7.78
C PRO A 86 0.63 19.42 8.01
N ARG A 87 1.16 20.15 7.03
CA ARG A 87 1.29 21.61 7.03
C ARG A 87 0.12 22.31 6.35
N SER A 88 -0.77 21.57 5.69
CA SER A 88 -1.98 22.11 5.09
C SER A 88 -3.00 22.55 6.15
N THR A 89 -4.10 23.17 5.71
CA THR A 89 -5.22 23.51 6.58
C THR A 89 -6.13 22.31 6.88
N LYS A 90 -5.98 21.19 6.16
CA LYS A 90 -6.80 19.98 6.30
C LYS A 90 -6.36 19.12 7.48
N SER A 91 -7.31 18.59 8.24
CA SER A 91 -7.03 17.60 9.29
C SER A 91 -6.57 16.26 8.69
N GLY A 92 -6.00 15.38 9.52
CA GLY A 92 -5.60 14.04 9.06
C GLY A 92 -6.80 13.24 8.54
N LYS A 93 -7.95 13.37 9.22
CA LYS A 93 -9.23 12.83 8.77
C LYS A 93 -9.64 13.35 7.41
N ASP A 94 -9.60 14.67 7.19
CA ASP A 94 -10.03 15.25 5.90
C ASP A 94 -9.18 14.71 4.75
N GLN A 95 -7.86 14.63 4.94
CA GLN A 95 -6.94 14.10 3.93
C GLN A 95 -7.21 12.61 3.65
N PHE A 96 -7.45 11.81 4.69
CA PHE A 96 -7.82 10.41 4.51
C PHE A 96 -9.16 10.26 3.78
N MET A 97 -10.17 11.06 4.13
CA MET A 97 -11.49 11.01 3.50
C MET A 97 -11.46 11.45 2.04
N ASP A 98 -10.61 12.41 1.67
CA ASP A 98 -10.36 12.78 0.28
C ASP A 98 -9.79 11.62 -0.52
N LEU A 99 -8.78 10.92 0.02
CA LEU A 99 -8.25 9.69 -0.58
C LEU A 99 -9.33 8.62 -0.70
N TYR A 100 -10.04 8.34 0.40
CA TYR A 100 -10.99 7.23 0.47
C TYR A 100 -12.14 7.43 -0.53
N ARG A 101 -12.71 8.64 -0.58
CA ARG A 101 -13.74 8.99 -1.57
C ARG A 101 -13.21 8.90 -2.99
N GLY A 102 -11.99 9.37 -3.25
CA GLY A 102 -11.37 9.27 -4.59
C GLY A 102 -11.19 7.82 -5.06
N LEU A 103 -10.82 6.92 -4.16
CA LEU A 103 -10.75 5.49 -4.45
C LEU A 103 -12.13 4.89 -4.71
N GLN A 104 -13.12 5.18 -3.86
CA GLN A 104 -14.50 4.71 -4.03
C GLN A 104 -15.11 5.17 -5.36
N THR A 105 -14.98 6.46 -5.71
CA THR A 105 -15.50 6.98 -6.99
C THR A 105 -14.75 6.43 -8.19
N SER A 106 -13.50 5.98 -8.01
CA SER A 106 -12.71 5.29 -9.02
C SER A 106 -13.04 3.79 -9.15
N GLY A 107 -13.92 3.26 -8.29
CA GLY A 107 -14.24 1.83 -8.25
C GLY A 107 -13.09 0.97 -7.72
N ILE A 108 -12.29 1.53 -6.81
CA ILE A 108 -11.12 0.87 -6.23
C ILE A 108 -11.39 0.58 -4.76
N ASP A 109 -11.55 -0.69 -4.44
CA ASP A 109 -11.66 -1.16 -3.07
C ASP A 109 -10.28 -1.49 -2.49
N VAL A 110 -10.02 -0.98 -1.29
CA VAL A 110 -8.80 -1.22 -0.53
C VAL A 110 -9.15 -1.58 0.91
N ASN A 111 -8.41 -2.52 1.48
CA ASN A 111 -8.53 -2.88 2.90
C ASN A 111 -7.36 -2.33 3.76
N ARG A 112 -6.40 -1.66 3.11
CA ARG A 112 -5.20 -1.11 3.73
C ARG A 112 -4.71 0.07 2.90
N ILE A 113 -4.28 1.12 3.60
CA ILE A 113 -3.55 2.26 3.04
C ILE A 113 -2.23 2.41 3.79
N PHE A 114 -1.13 2.57 3.07
CA PHE A 114 0.16 2.92 3.66
C PHE A 114 0.27 4.44 3.82
N VAL A 115 0.80 4.91 4.94
CA VAL A 115 1.04 6.34 5.19
C VAL A 115 2.54 6.61 5.07
N GLN A 116 2.93 7.44 4.11
CA GLN A 116 4.34 7.79 3.91
C GLN A 116 4.73 8.96 4.83
N VAL A 117 5.52 8.69 5.86
CA VAL A 117 6.15 9.73 6.70
C VAL A 117 7.51 10.06 6.09
N THR A 118 7.69 11.32 5.67
CA THR A 118 8.82 11.74 4.85
C THR A 118 9.81 12.59 5.64
N SER A 119 10.29 13.71 5.09
CA SER A 119 11.35 14.51 5.71
C SER A 119 10.82 15.51 6.75
N PRO A 120 11.65 15.94 7.71
CA PRO A 120 11.31 17.02 8.66
C PRO A 120 10.96 18.36 8.00
N ARG A 121 11.23 18.55 6.70
CA ARG A 121 10.78 19.75 5.98
C ARG A 121 9.27 19.71 5.70
N MET A 122 8.75 18.54 5.34
CA MET A 122 7.32 18.35 5.03
C MET A 122 6.46 18.23 6.28
N TRP A 123 7.05 17.84 7.40
CA TRP A 123 6.37 17.69 8.68
C TRP A 123 6.67 18.90 9.59
N PRO A 124 5.69 19.42 10.35
CA PRO A 124 5.96 20.41 11.39
C PRO A 124 7.00 19.90 12.39
N ASP A 125 7.86 20.78 12.90
CA ASP A 125 8.80 20.47 13.99
C ASP A 125 8.05 20.44 15.35
N ASN A 126 7.07 19.55 15.43
CA ASN A 126 6.22 19.35 16.59
C ASN A 126 5.68 17.91 16.59
N ALA A 127 6.37 17.04 17.34
CA ALA A 127 6.02 15.63 17.43
C ALA A 127 4.58 15.40 17.92
N LYS A 128 4.08 16.21 18.88
CA LYS A 128 2.71 16.06 19.40
C LYS A 128 1.67 16.35 18.30
N LYS A 129 1.88 17.41 17.51
CA LYS A 129 1.01 17.74 16.36
C LYS A 129 1.05 16.63 15.30
N ASN A 130 2.23 16.11 14.99
CA ASN A 130 2.41 15.04 14.00
C ASN A 130 1.71 13.74 14.44
N GLN A 131 1.85 13.37 15.72
CA GLN A 131 1.14 12.22 16.29
C GLN A 131 -0.38 12.41 16.29
N ALA A 132 -0.87 13.60 16.64
CA ALA A 132 -2.30 13.90 16.59
C ALA A 132 -2.86 13.78 15.16
N PHE A 133 -2.12 14.29 14.18
CA PHE A 133 -2.47 14.18 12.76
C PHE A 133 -2.56 12.72 12.27
N LEU A 134 -1.56 11.89 12.61
CA LEU A 134 -1.58 10.46 12.27
C LEU A 134 -2.71 9.69 12.98
N LYS A 135 -2.98 10.00 14.25
CA LYS A 135 -4.11 9.40 14.98
C LYS A 135 -5.46 9.75 14.34
N ASP A 136 -5.58 10.94 13.80
CA ASP A 136 -6.80 11.38 13.11
C ASP A 136 -7.02 10.60 11.80
N ILE A 137 -5.96 10.32 11.03
CA ILE A 137 -6.00 9.39 9.89
C ILE A 137 -6.46 8.00 10.33
N ILE A 138 -5.83 7.42 11.36
CA ILE A 138 -6.16 6.06 11.83
C ILE A 138 -7.62 5.98 12.30
N LYS A 139 -8.09 7.00 13.02
CA LYS A 139 -9.49 7.05 13.47
C LYS A 139 -10.47 7.09 12.30
N ALA A 140 -10.14 7.84 11.24
CA ALA A 140 -10.96 7.91 10.04
C ALA A 140 -10.96 6.60 9.22
N ALA A 141 -9.88 5.82 9.29
CA ALA A 141 -9.77 4.53 8.61
C ALA A 141 -10.53 3.38 9.30
N ASN A 142 -10.88 3.54 10.58
CA ASN A 142 -11.56 2.52 11.39
C ASN A 142 -13.08 2.72 11.48
N VAL A 143 -13.68 3.42 10.51
CA VAL A 143 -15.12 3.71 10.47
C VAL A 143 -15.85 2.68 9.62
#